data_AF-A0A3G5BIW0-F1
#
_entry.id   AF-A0A3G5BIW0-F1
#
_cell.length_a   1.000
_cell.length_b   1.000
_cell.length_c   1.000
_cell.angle_alpha   90.00
_cell.angle_beta   90.00
_cell.angle_gamma   90.00
#
_symmetry.space_group_name_H-M   'P 1'
#
loop_
_entity.id
_entity.type
_entity.pdbx_description
1 polymer ?
#
loop_
_entity_poly.entity_id
_entity_poly.type
_entity_poly.pdbx_seq_one_letter_code
_entity_poly.pdbx_strand_id
1 'polypeptide(L)'
;NTVPGPMVRVRVGDTVDVSISNAKDSTMNHSVDFHAATGFLGGGQITQVEPGETKSFSFKALTPGVYVYHCATPMVAHHISKGMYGLIVVEPEAGLPAVDHEFYVMQQEIYATKAKNLQNAEDDYDGLVNERPTYMVFNGTVGALTKDKPLKAKVGETVRLYFGVGGPNLTSSFHVI
;
A
#
# COMPACT_ATOMS: atom_id res chain seq x y z
N ASN A 1 -0.79 -12.00 -4.11
CA ASN A 1 -1.59 -10.89 -4.65
C ASN A 1 -2.63 -10.47 -3.62
N THR A 2 -2.28 -9.54 -2.72
CA THR A 2 -3.18 -8.96 -1.72
C THR A 2 -3.19 -7.45 -1.87
N VAL A 3 -4.25 -6.81 -1.36
CA VAL A 3 -4.32 -5.34 -1.22
C VAL A 3 -4.62 -5.03 0.26
N PRO A 4 -3.79 -4.23 0.95
CA PRO A 4 -2.51 -3.69 0.48
C PRO A 4 -1.46 -4.78 0.22
N GLY A 5 -0.33 -4.37 -0.37
CA GLY A 5 0.90 -5.15 -0.41
C GLY A 5 1.41 -5.48 1.00
N PRO A 6 2.36 -6.44 1.11
CA PRO A 6 2.89 -6.88 2.39
C PRO A 6 3.49 -5.71 3.17
N MET A 7 3.28 -5.69 4.49
CA MET A 7 3.95 -4.74 5.36
C MET A 7 5.42 -5.10 5.46
N VAL A 8 6.31 -4.19 5.09
CA VAL A 8 7.75 -4.32 5.27
C VAL A 8 8.13 -3.73 6.62
N ARG A 9 9.08 -4.35 7.34
CA ARG A 9 9.54 -3.86 8.63
C ARG A 9 11.06 -3.99 8.72
N VAL A 10 11.73 -2.87 8.95
CA VAL A 10 13.19 -2.72 9.02
C VAL A 10 13.54 -1.78 10.16
N ARG A 11 14.83 -1.60 10.46
CA ARG A 11 15.33 -0.64 11.44
C ARG A 11 16.08 0.51 10.74
N VAL A 12 16.11 1.68 11.36
CA VAL A 12 16.98 2.78 10.91
C VAL A 12 18.42 2.27 10.78
N GLY A 13 19.04 2.60 9.65
CA GLY A 13 20.40 2.20 9.32
C GLY A 13 20.48 0.94 8.45
N ASP A 14 19.41 0.13 8.38
CA ASP A 14 19.37 -1.04 7.51
C ASP A 14 19.50 -0.65 6.04
N THR A 15 20.23 -1.47 5.28
CA THR A 15 20.17 -1.46 3.82
C THR A 15 19.07 -2.42 3.39
N VAL A 16 18.08 -1.91 2.67
CA VAL A 16 16.95 -2.68 2.15
C VAL A 16 17.25 -3.04 0.70
N ASP A 17 17.49 -4.33 0.45
CA ASP A 17 17.62 -4.89 -0.89
C ASP A 17 16.23 -5.23 -1.44
N VAL A 18 15.81 -4.52 -2.48
CA VAL A 18 14.50 -4.70 -3.12
C VAL A 18 14.69 -5.44 -4.44
N SER A 19 13.92 -6.51 -4.63
CA SER A 19 13.77 -7.20 -5.91
C SER A 19 12.30 -7.20 -6.30
N ILE A 20 11.98 -6.60 -7.43
CA ILE A 20 10.62 -6.56 -7.98
C ILE A 20 10.58 -7.39 -9.26
N SER A 21 9.72 -8.40 -9.26
CA SER A 21 9.43 -9.25 -10.40
C SER A 21 8.02 -8.98 -10.89
N ASN A 22 7.85 -8.75 -12.19
CA ASN A 22 6.54 -8.59 -12.79
C ASN A 22 6.11 -9.92 -13.44
N ALA A 23 4.88 -10.35 -13.19
CA ALA A 23 4.38 -11.61 -13.73
C ALA A 23 4.36 -11.59 -15.26
N LYS A 24 4.59 -12.74 -15.90
CA LYS A 24 4.65 -12.84 -17.37
C LYS A 24 3.31 -12.54 -18.05
N ASP A 25 2.21 -12.77 -17.33
CA ASP A 25 0.84 -12.54 -17.76
C ASP A 25 0.30 -11.16 -17.34
N SER A 26 1.11 -10.33 -16.69
CA SER A 26 0.77 -8.92 -16.47
C SER A 26 0.62 -8.18 -17.80
N THR A 27 -0.36 -7.30 -17.89
CA THR A 27 -0.62 -6.48 -19.09
C THR A 27 0.00 -5.08 -18.99
N MET A 28 0.65 -4.76 -17.86
CA MET A 28 1.20 -3.44 -17.57
C MET A 28 2.61 -3.57 -16.98
N ASN A 29 3.41 -2.53 -17.20
CA ASN A 29 4.66 -2.33 -16.47
C ASN A 29 4.36 -1.92 -15.05
N HIS A 30 5.25 -2.32 -14.14
CA HIS A 30 5.11 -2.00 -12.73
C HIS A 30 6.44 -1.52 -12.14
N SER A 31 6.36 -0.64 -11.16
CA SER A 31 7.52 -0.19 -10.39
C SER A 31 7.18 -0.12 -8.91
N VAL A 32 8.15 0.31 -8.10
CA VAL A 32 7.90 0.59 -6.68
C VAL A 32 8.67 1.84 -6.25
N ASP A 33 7.93 2.78 -5.67
CA ASP A 33 8.41 3.97 -4.99
C ASP A 33 8.19 3.76 -3.49
N PHE A 34 9.27 3.71 -2.72
CA PHE A 34 9.24 3.71 -1.26
C PHE A 34 9.43 5.14 -0.74
N HIS A 35 8.47 5.67 0.02
CA HIS A 35 8.64 6.98 0.68
C HIS A 35 9.74 6.96 1.75
N ALA A 36 10.18 5.76 2.18
CA ALA A 36 11.33 5.58 3.07
C ALA A 36 12.70 5.69 2.35
N ALA A 37 12.72 5.65 1.02
CA ALA A 37 13.94 5.71 0.22
C ALA A 37 14.24 7.15 -0.24
N THR A 38 15.52 7.51 -0.29
CA THR A 38 15.97 8.84 -0.77
C THR A 38 16.62 8.69 -2.15
N GLY A 39 16.12 9.45 -3.14
CA GLY A 39 16.62 9.45 -4.52
C GLY A 39 15.81 8.58 -5.48
N PHE A 40 16.00 8.79 -6.79
CA PHE A 40 15.39 7.99 -7.87
C PHE A 40 13.87 7.78 -7.78
N LEU A 41 13.13 8.78 -7.28
CA LEU A 41 11.67 8.67 -7.01
C LEU A 41 11.34 7.48 -6.10
N GLY A 42 12.07 7.34 -4.99
CA GLY A 42 11.93 6.24 -4.03
C GLY A 42 12.25 4.85 -4.61
N GLY A 43 12.96 4.80 -5.74
CA GLY A 43 13.20 3.59 -6.52
C GLY A 43 12.30 3.46 -7.76
N GLY A 44 11.22 4.23 -7.86
CA GLY A 44 10.24 4.13 -8.94
C GLY A 44 10.82 4.44 -10.33
N GLN A 45 11.84 5.30 -10.41
CA GLN A 45 12.51 5.61 -11.67
C GLN A 45 13.35 4.44 -12.21
N ILE A 46 13.97 3.66 -11.31
CA ILE A 46 14.92 2.59 -11.65
C ILE A 46 14.31 1.19 -11.62
N THR A 47 13.06 1.08 -11.15
CA THR A 47 12.31 -0.18 -11.05
C THR A 47 11.15 -0.29 -12.03
N GLN A 48 11.17 0.39 -13.17
CA GLN A 48 10.15 0.16 -14.21
C GLN A 48 10.36 -1.23 -14.83
N VAL A 49 9.54 -2.22 -14.43
CA VAL A 49 9.69 -3.65 -14.75
C VAL A 49 8.62 -4.10 -15.76
N GLU A 50 9.08 -4.58 -16.91
CA GLU A 50 8.23 -5.17 -17.95
C GLU A 50 7.65 -6.54 -17.52
N PRO A 51 6.51 -6.99 -18.07
CA PRO A 51 6.00 -8.35 -17.82
C PRO A 51 7.05 -9.44 -18.05
N GLY A 52 7.30 -10.27 -17.03
CA GLY A 52 8.31 -11.32 -17.05
C GLY A 52 9.75 -10.88 -16.70
N GLU A 53 9.98 -9.59 -16.47
CA GLU A 53 11.26 -9.04 -16.05
C GLU A 53 11.40 -9.04 -14.51
N THR A 54 12.64 -8.93 -14.03
CA THR A 54 12.96 -8.62 -12.63
C THR A 54 14.01 -7.52 -12.59
N LYS A 55 13.80 -6.52 -11.75
CA LYS A 55 14.80 -5.48 -11.44
C LYS A 55 15.04 -5.43 -9.94
N SER A 56 16.26 -5.04 -9.56
CA SER A 56 16.65 -4.91 -8.17
C SER A 56 17.34 -3.57 -7.93
N PHE A 57 17.17 -3.03 -6.73
CA PHE A 57 17.93 -1.90 -6.23
C PHE A 57 18.05 -2.01 -4.71
N SER A 58 18.90 -1.19 -4.11
CA SER A 58 18.99 -1.10 -2.65
C SER A 58 18.97 0.35 -2.20
N PHE A 59 18.43 0.57 -1.00
CA PHE A 59 18.44 1.88 -0.35
C PHE A 59 18.71 1.72 1.14
N LYS A 60 19.28 2.76 1.75
CA LYS A 60 19.47 2.81 3.21
C LYS A 60 18.25 3.45 3.86
N ALA A 61 17.67 2.82 4.87
CA ALA A 61 16.56 3.38 5.65
C ALA A 61 17.10 4.42 6.65
N LEU A 62 17.09 5.69 6.27
CA LEU A 62 17.78 6.76 7.02
C LEU A 62 16.95 7.37 8.15
N THR A 63 15.63 7.27 8.10
CA THR A 63 14.73 7.98 9.01
C THR A 63 13.66 7.03 9.54
N PRO A 64 13.42 7.00 10.87
CA PRO A 64 12.38 6.15 11.44
C PRO A 64 11.00 6.71 11.12
N GLY A 65 10.03 5.83 10.89
CA GLY A 65 8.67 6.22 10.56
C GLY A 65 7.86 5.09 9.94
N VAL A 66 6.60 5.42 9.62
CA VAL A 66 5.70 4.56 8.86
C VAL A 66 5.50 5.25 7.51
N TYR A 67 5.95 4.61 6.44
CA TYR A 67 6.01 5.19 5.11
C TYR A 67 5.15 4.37 4.14
N VAL A 68 4.45 5.04 3.24
CA VAL A 68 3.79 4.36 2.12
C VAL A 68 4.85 3.93 1.11
N TYR A 69 4.62 2.79 0.47
CA TYR A 69 5.21 2.49 -0.83
C TYR A 69 4.10 2.22 -1.83
N HIS A 70 4.32 2.55 -3.09
CA HIS A 70 3.34 2.31 -4.14
C HIS A 70 3.97 2.17 -5.52
N CYS A 71 3.20 1.70 -6.50
CA CYS A 71 3.63 1.70 -7.89
C CYS A 71 3.77 3.15 -8.40
N ALA A 72 4.81 3.41 -9.19
CA ALA A 72 5.08 4.72 -9.79
C ALA A 72 5.21 4.64 -11.32
N THR A 73 4.53 3.68 -11.95
CA THR A 73 4.40 3.58 -13.40
C THR A 73 3.27 4.49 -13.89
N PRO A 74 3.50 5.35 -14.91
CA PRO A 74 2.44 6.18 -15.49
C PRO A 74 1.30 5.35 -16.11
N MET A 75 0.02 5.69 -15.89
CA MET A 75 -0.47 6.77 -15.03
C MET A 75 -0.53 6.35 -13.55
N VAL A 76 0.22 7.03 -12.69
CA VAL A 76 0.50 6.60 -11.31
C VAL A 76 -0.78 6.42 -10.48
N ALA A 77 -1.71 7.37 -10.57
CA ALA A 77 -2.97 7.33 -9.82
C ALA A 77 -3.82 6.10 -10.15
N HIS A 78 -3.81 5.62 -11.40
CA HIS A 78 -4.53 4.42 -11.80
C HIS A 78 -3.93 3.19 -11.11
N HIS A 79 -2.62 3.00 -11.20
CA HIS A 79 -1.95 1.87 -10.54
C HIS A 79 -2.21 1.83 -9.02
N ILE A 80 -2.13 2.99 -8.36
CA ILE A 80 -2.47 3.13 -6.94
C ILE A 80 -3.94 2.73 -6.69
N SER A 81 -4.88 3.25 -7.48
CA SER A 81 -6.31 2.93 -7.34
C SER A 81 -6.62 1.44 -7.51
N LYS A 82 -5.80 0.71 -8.29
CA LYS A 82 -5.91 -0.74 -8.49
C LYS A 82 -5.31 -1.56 -7.33
N GLY A 83 -4.85 -0.91 -6.26
CA GLY A 83 -4.41 -1.57 -5.03
C GLY A 83 -2.89 -1.70 -4.91
N MET A 84 -2.10 -1.06 -5.78
CA MET A 84 -0.64 -1.20 -5.79
C MET A 84 0.04 -0.25 -4.78
N TYR A 85 -0.21 -0.49 -3.49
CA TYR A 85 0.40 0.25 -2.39
C TYR A 85 0.55 -0.64 -1.14
N GLY A 86 1.42 -0.23 -0.22
CA GLY A 86 1.60 -0.85 1.09
C GLY A 86 2.35 0.06 2.06
N LEU A 87 2.69 -0.47 3.24
CA LEU A 87 3.50 0.23 4.23
C LEU A 87 4.87 -0.42 4.42
N ILE A 88 5.89 0.42 4.59
CA ILE A 88 7.17 0.06 5.21
C ILE A 88 7.29 0.78 6.55
N VAL A 89 7.58 0.02 7.61
CA VAL A 89 7.91 0.57 8.93
C VAL A 89 9.41 0.52 9.13
N VAL A 90 9.98 1.70 9.32
CA VAL A 90 11.37 1.86 9.72
C VAL A 90 11.37 2.15 11.21
N GLU A 91 11.69 1.13 12.01
CA GLU A 91 11.77 1.27 13.45
C GLU A 91 12.96 2.14 13.88
N PRO A 92 12.82 2.95 14.95
CA PRO A 92 13.96 3.61 15.55
C PRO A 92 14.98 2.60 16.10
N GLU A 93 16.21 3.04 16.35
CA GLU A 93 17.28 2.17 16.87
C GLU A 93 16.90 1.46 18.17
N ALA A 94 16.14 2.10 19.05
CA ALA A 94 15.66 1.52 20.31
C ALA A 94 14.47 0.55 20.13
N GLY A 95 13.88 0.47 18.93
CA GLY A 95 12.62 -0.22 18.67
C GLY A 95 11.39 0.55 19.20
N LEU A 96 10.20 0.05 18.87
CA LEU A 96 8.94 0.57 19.42
C LEU A 96 8.60 -0.07 20.77
N PRO A 97 7.88 0.62 21.67
CA PRO A 97 7.35 -0.01 22.88
C PRO A 97 6.54 -1.27 22.56
N ALA A 98 6.62 -2.29 23.41
CA ALA A 98 5.82 -3.50 23.24
C ALA A 98 4.32 -3.19 23.39
N VAL A 99 3.49 -3.89 22.60
CA VAL A 99 2.04 -3.90 22.69
C VAL A 99 1.55 -5.33 22.52
N ASP A 100 0.34 -5.62 22.96
CA ASP A 100 -0.24 -6.97 22.87
C ASP A 100 -0.66 -7.32 21.44
N HIS A 101 -1.13 -6.33 20.67
CA HIS A 101 -1.50 -6.51 19.26
C HIS A 101 -1.01 -5.39 18.36
N GLU A 102 -0.60 -5.79 17.15
CA GLU A 102 -0.31 -4.89 16.05
C GLU A 102 -1.18 -5.25 14.84
N PHE A 103 -1.85 -4.25 14.27
CA PHE A 103 -2.70 -4.42 13.09
C PHE A 103 -2.23 -3.52 11.94
N TYR A 104 -2.32 -4.05 10.72
CA TYR A 104 -1.96 -3.37 9.49
C TYR A 104 -3.22 -3.04 8.70
N VAL A 105 -3.50 -1.73 8.55
CA VAL A 105 -4.73 -1.22 7.94
C VAL A 105 -4.40 -0.14 6.94
N MET A 106 -4.87 -0.29 5.70
CA MET A 106 -4.79 0.78 4.71
C MET A 106 -6.14 1.08 4.07
N GLN A 107 -6.42 2.37 3.90
CA GLN A 107 -7.58 2.87 3.17
C GLN A 107 -7.32 2.89 1.66
N GLN A 108 -8.34 2.51 0.88
CA GLN A 108 -8.34 2.53 -0.59
C GLN A 108 -9.57 3.25 -1.13
N GLU A 109 -9.37 3.99 -2.22
CA GLU A 109 -10.42 4.37 -3.15
C GLU A 109 -10.48 3.42 -4.35
N ILE A 110 -11.68 2.95 -4.67
CA ILE A 110 -11.92 2.14 -5.87
C ILE A 110 -12.75 2.94 -6.87
N TYR A 111 -12.18 3.13 -8.05
CA TYR A 111 -12.78 3.82 -9.19
C TYR A 111 -13.13 2.80 -10.26
N ALA A 112 -14.37 2.33 -10.25
CA ALA A 112 -14.84 1.33 -11.19
C ALA A 112 -16.27 1.67 -11.62
N THR A 113 -16.61 1.38 -12.86
CA THR A 113 -17.98 1.56 -13.36
C THR A 113 -18.93 0.76 -12.48
N LYS A 114 -20.16 1.26 -12.28
CA LYS A 114 -21.17 0.65 -11.39
C LYS A 114 -21.70 -0.69 -11.95
N ALA A 115 -20.83 -1.67 -12.16
CA ALA A 115 -21.22 -3.06 -12.34
C ALA A 115 -21.63 -3.61 -10.97
N LYS A 116 -22.71 -4.41 -10.92
CA LYS A 116 -23.16 -5.10 -9.69
C LYS A 116 -22.09 -6.04 -9.10
N ASN A 117 -21.00 -6.30 -9.84
CA ASN A 117 -19.86 -7.08 -9.43
C ASN A 117 -18.57 -6.28 -9.74
N LEU A 118 -17.87 -5.84 -8.69
CA LEU A 118 -16.58 -5.15 -8.80
C LEU A 118 -15.52 -5.93 -9.59
N GLN A 119 -15.60 -7.27 -9.57
CA GLN A 119 -14.62 -8.11 -10.25
C GLN A 119 -14.72 -8.01 -11.78
N ASN A 120 -15.87 -7.64 -12.31
CA ASN A 120 -16.11 -7.45 -13.74
C ASN A 120 -16.34 -5.97 -14.09
N ALA A 121 -16.08 -5.06 -13.15
CA ALA A 121 -16.26 -3.64 -13.37
C ALA A 121 -15.09 -3.09 -14.22
N GLU A 122 -15.42 -2.24 -15.18
CA GLU A 122 -14.43 -1.50 -15.95
C GLU A 122 -13.86 -0.35 -15.09
N ASP A 123 -12.69 0.16 -15.46
CA ASP A 123 -12.08 1.29 -14.76
C ASP A 123 -12.88 2.58 -15.01
N ASP A 124 -13.16 3.34 -13.94
CA ASP A 124 -13.84 4.64 -14.02
C ASP A 124 -12.82 5.79 -13.99
N TYR A 125 -12.24 6.09 -15.16
CA TYR A 125 -11.26 7.17 -15.29
C TYR A 125 -11.85 8.56 -15.04
N ASP A 126 -13.13 8.79 -15.38
CA ASP A 126 -13.80 10.06 -15.08
C ASP A 126 -13.96 10.24 -13.56
N GLY A 127 -14.38 9.18 -12.87
CA GLY A 127 -14.42 9.14 -11.42
C GLY A 127 -13.04 9.43 -10.81
N LEU A 128 -11.98 8.78 -11.32
CA LEU A 128 -10.61 8.93 -10.82
C LEU A 128 -10.11 10.38 -10.92
N VAL A 129 -10.26 11.01 -12.09
CA VAL A 129 -9.78 12.38 -12.34
C VAL A 129 -10.61 13.42 -11.58
N ASN A 130 -11.89 13.14 -11.31
CA ASN A 130 -12.77 14.03 -10.57
C ASN A 130 -12.95 13.65 -9.09
N GLU A 131 -12.11 12.76 -8.56
CA GLU A 131 -12.11 12.35 -7.14
C GLU A 131 -13.47 11.83 -6.63
N ARG A 132 -14.21 11.13 -7.50
CA ARG A 132 -15.52 10.52 -7.21
C ARG A 132 -15.43 8.99 -7.12
N PRO A 133 -14.85 8.42 -6.05
CA PRO A 133 -14.69 6.98 -5.93
C PRO A 133 -16.05 6.28 -5.79
N THR A 134 -16.15 5.07 -6.33
CA THR A 134 -17.34 4.24 -6.17
C THR A 134 -17.35 3.51 -4.84
N TYR A 135 -16.17 3.12 -4.34
CA TYR A 135 -16.03 2.52 -3.01
C TYR A 135 -14.86 3.13 -2.24
N MET A 136 -15.05 3.17 -0.92
CA MET A 136 -14.01 3.36 0.08
C MET A 136 -13.91 2.11 0.92
N VAL A 137 -12.73 1.51 1.00
CA VAL A 137 -12.53 0.24 1.71
C VAL A 137 -11.26 0.27 2.56
N PHE A 138 -11.24 -0.56 3.61
CA PHE A 138 -10.00 -0.94 4.27
C PHE A 138 -9.55 -2.29 3.75
N ASN A 139 -8.26 -2.43 3.45
CA ASN A 139 -7.62 -3.68 3.04
C ASN A 139 -8.28 -4.36 1.82
N GLY A 140 -8.54 -3.58 0.77
CA GLY A 140 -8.77 -4.09 -0.59
C GLY A 140 -10.23 -4.34 -0.98
N THR A 141 -11.08 -4.77 -0.04
CA THR A 141 -12.46 -5.18 -0.36
C THR A 141 -13.48 -4.71 0.66
N VAL A 142 -14.74 -4.60 0.22
CA VAL A 142 -15.87 -4.30 1.11
C VAL A 142 -16.01 -5.43 2.13
N GLY A 143 -15.84 -5.10 3.41
CA GLY A 143 -15.99 -6.05 4.50
C GLY A 143 -14.71 -6.82 4.88
N ALA A 144 -13.55 -6.50 4.29
CA ALA A 144 -12.29 -7.19 4.58
C ALA A 144 -11.98 -7.26 6.09
N LEU A 145 -12.18 -6.16 6.82
CA LEU A 145 -11.92 -6.05 8.26
C LEU A 145 -13.18 -6.17 9.14
N THR A 146 -14.29 -6.63 8.59
CA THR A 146 -15.53 -6.85 9.36
C THR A 146 -16.07 -8.27 9.18
N LYS A 147 -16.30 -8.70 7.94
CA LYS A 147 -16.83 -10.03 7.61
C LYS A 147 -15.73 -11.05 7.46
N ASP A 148 -14.66 -10.71 6.75
CA ASP A 148 -13.65 -11.69 6.33
C ASP A 148 -12.61 -11.91 7.43
N LYS A 149 -11.99 -10.82 7.89
CA LYS A 149 -10.92 -10.82 8.89
C LYS A 149 -11.12 -9.70 9.92
N PRO A 150 -12.17 -9.79 10.77
CA PRO A 150 -12.37 -8.82 11.83
C PRO A 150 -11.17 -8.77 12.77
N LEU A 151 -10.76 -7.54 13.14
CA LEU A 151 -9.72 -7.32 14.14
C LEU A 151 -10.25 -7.76 15.51
N LYS A 152 -9.42 -8.46 16.30
CA LYS A 152 -9.80 -9.04 17.60
C LYS A 152 -8.75 -8.73 18.65
N ALA A 153 -9.20 -8.24 19.80
CA ALA A 153 -8.40 -8.05 21.01
C ALA A 153 -9.28 -8.37 22.23
N LYS A 154 -8.67 -8.47 23.42
CA LYS A 154 -9.34 -8.70 24.70
C LYS A 154 -9.27 -7.44 25.57
N VAL A 155 -10.21 -7.35 26.52
CA VAL A 155 -10.22 -6.28 27.51
C VAL A 155 -8.88 -6.26 28.27
N GLY A 156 -8.25 -5.09 28.32
CA GLY A 156 -6.95 -4.88 28.99
C GLY A 156 -5.73 -4.99 28.07
N GLU A 157 -5.89 -5.46 26.82
CA GLU A 157 -4.80 -5.54 25.86
C GLU A 157 -4.55 -4.18 25.17
N THR A 158 -3.29 -3.85 24.96
CA THR A 158 -2.81 -2.68 24.23
C THR A 158 -2.73 -2.98 22.73
N VAL A 159 -3.20 -2.03 21.91
CA VAL A 159 -3.28 -2.19 20.45
C VAL A 159 -2.52 -1.06 19.75
N ARG A 160 -1.71 -1.41 18.75
CA ARG A 160 -1.13 -0.47 17.78
C ARG A 160 -1.70 -0.73 16.39
N LEU A 161 -2.12 0.34 15.73
CA LEU A 161 -2.58 0.32 14.33
C LEU A 161 -1.54 1.01 13.46
N TYR A 162 -0.93 0.26 12.55
CA TYR A 162 -0.19 0.83 11.42
C TYR A 162 -1.19 1.19 10.34
N PHE A 163 -1.70 2.42 10.43
CA PHE A 163 -2.68 2.97 9.51
C PHE A 163 -2.01 3.75 8.38
N GLY A 164 -2.43 3.48 7.15
CA GLY A 164 -1.99 4.24 5.97
C GLY A 164 -3.16 4.56 5.04
N VAL A 165 -2.99 5.60 4.22
CA VAL A 165 -3.94 5.93 3.14
C VAL A 165 -3.23 5.67 1.82
N GLY A 166 -3.69 4.67 1.08
CA GLY A 166 -3.20 4.42 -0.28
C GLY A 166 -3.69 5.48 -1.26
N GLY A 167 -4.88 6.04 -1.02
CA GLY A 167 -5.51 7.04 -1.88
C GLY A 167 -6.17 6.41 -3.12
N PRO A 168 -6.01 7.00 -4.33
CA PRO A 168 -5.00 8.01 -4.65
C PRO A 168 -5.32 9.47 -4.28
N ASN A 169 -6.56 9.85 -3.97
CA ASN A 169 -6.93 11.28 -3.92
C ASN A 169 -7.33 11.78 -2.52
N LEU A 170 -8.20 11.07 -1.82
CA LEU A 170 -8.89 11.56 -0.65
C LEU A 170 -8.14 11.25 0.66
N THR A 171 -8.20 12.21 1.58
CA THR A 171 -7.67 12.07 2.94
C THR A 171 -8.60 11.28 3.85
N SER A 172 -8.06 10.67 4.91
CA SER A 172 -8.84 9.95 5.92
C SER A 172 -8.91 10.70 7.25
N SER A 173 -10.11 10.82 7.81
CA SER A 173 -10.33 11.23 9.21
C SER A 173 -10.55 9.98 10.06
N PHE A 174 -9.46 9.26 10.36
CA PHE A 174 -9.51 7.95 11.00
C PHE A 174 -10.01 8.03 12.46
N HIS A 175 -10.97 7.16 12.81
CA HIS A 175 -11.57 7.08 14.13
C HIS A 175 -11.97 5.63 14.45
N VAL A 176 -11.75 5.19 15.68
CA VAL A 176 -12.24 3.92 16.24
C VAL A 176 -13.40 4.27 17.18
N ILE A 177 -14.58 3.71 16.90
CA ILE A 177 -15.83 3.93 17.66
C ILE A 177 -15.79 3.17 19.00
#